data_AF-A0AAJ0F9N9-F1
#
_entry.id   AF-A0AAJ0F9N9-F1
#
_cell.length_a   1.000
_cell.length_b   1.000
_cell.length_c   1.000
_cell.angle_alpha   90.00
_cell.angle_beta   90.00
_cell.angle_gamma   90.00
#
_symmetry.space_group_name_H-M   'P 1'
#
loop_
_entity.id
_entity.type
_entity.pdbx_description
1 polymer ?
#
loop_
_entity_poly.entity_id
_entity_poly.type
_entity_poly.pdbx_seq_one_letter_code
_entity_poly.pdbx_strand_id
1 'polypeptide(L)'
;MRTSSCHWLGMRSQCAFKGPRNPLLLGQVSSSFHIHTTTRLSSLAFYSKLQSNSRYQQPRKYTTTTSDKMASTDATLKTFFESSNFAVVGASTNPDKFGHKIFKWYVTHGLDVKPINPIAKAIKVDEVDHPTTATLSELENPTSTSLSIVTGPAVSLKALREAKELGIPSVFFQPGTYDDEVLAYAKDNFKAVLAGEGGTGPQGWCVLADGERGLKAAGKL
;
A
#
# COMPACT_ATOMS: atom_id res chain seq x y z
N MET A 1 45.35 -10.24 4.67
CA MET A 1 44.84 -10.68 3.35
C MET A 1 43.64 -11.59 3.65
N ARG A 2 42.38 -11.38 3.27
CA ARG A 2 41.74 -10.54 2.25
C ARG A 2 40.44 -9.99 2.85
N THR A 3 40.16 -8.71 2.67
CA THR A 3 38.82 -8.14 2.84
C THR A 3 38.10 -8.28 1.51
N SER A 4 37.03 -9.07 1.47
CA SER A 4 36.18 -9.16 0.27
C SER A 4 35.16 -8.04 0.33
N SER A 5 35.46 -6.94 -0.36
CA SER A 5 34.54 -5.85 -0.61
C SER A 5 33.62 -6.25 -1.78
N CYS A 6 32.40 -6.68 -1.48
CA CYS A 6 31.36 -6.87 -2.50
C CYS A 6 30.77 -5.51 -2.87
N HIS A 7 31.10 -5.03 -4.06
CA HIS A 7 30.49 -3.86 -4.67
C HIS A 7 29.03 -4.15 -5.05
N TRP A 8 28.08 -3.61 -4.28
CA TRP A 8 26.65 -3.58 -4.61
C TRP A 8 26.34 -2.43 -5.60
N LEU A 9 26.65 -2.62 -6.89
CA LEU A 9 26.13 -1.77 -7.96
C LEU A 9 25.22 -2.61 -8.87
N GLY A 10 23.90 -2.60 -8.64
CA GLY A 10 22.97 -3.25 -9.58
C GLY A 10 21.47 -3.27 -9.24
N MET A 11 21.03 -2.91 -8.04
CA MET A 11 19.62 -3.11 -7.63
C MET A 11 18.60 -2.05 -8.10
N ARG A 12 19.03 -0.88 -8.58
CA ARG A 12 18.13 0.28 -8.82
C ARG A 12 17.06 0.08 -9.90
N SER A 13 17.24 -0.86 -10.84
CA SER A 13 16.34 -0.99 -12.00
C SER A 13 15.26 -2.08 -11.86
N GLN A 14 15.21 -2.80 -10.74
CA GLN A 14 14.36 -3.98 -10.67
C GLN A 14 12.88 -3.65 -10.42
N CYS A 15 12.54 -2.50 -9.83
CA CYS A 15 11.18 -2.19 -9.33
C CYS A 15 10.12 -1.76 -10.36
N ALA A 16 10.23 -2.13 -11.64
CA ALA A 16 9.22 -1.79 -12.64
C ALA A 16 8.14 -2.87 -12.73
N PHE A 17 6.93 -2.60 -12.24
CA PHE A 17 5.77 -3.46 -12.48
C PHE A 17 5.26 -3.20 -13.91
N LYS A 18 5.38 -4.18 -14.82
CA LYS A 18 4.75 -4.10 -16.15
C LYS A 18 3.28 -4.44 -16.00
N GLY A 19 2.44 -3.42 -15.77
CA GLY A 19 0.99 -3.57 -15.76
C GLY A 19 0.45 -4.01 -17.14
N PRO A 20 -0.76 -4.61 -17.21
CA PRO A 20 -1.40 -4.93 -18.47
C PRO A 20 -1.73 -3.64 -19.24
N ARG A 21 -1.32 -3.57 -20.52
CA ARG A 21 -1.69 -2.47 -21.43
C ARG A 21 -3.15 -2.65 -21.84
N ASN A 22 -4.05 -1.79 -21.33
CA ASN A 22 -5.43 -1.73 -21.79
C ASN A 22 -5.57 -0.59 -22.82
N PRO A 23 -5.88 -0.85 -24.09
CA PRO A 23 -6.16 0.20 -25.05
C PRO A 23 -7.52 0.85 -24.76
N LEU A 24 -7.50 2.15 -24.48
CA LEU A 24 -8.68 3.00 -24.30
C LEU A 24 -9.53 3.00 -25.58
N LEU A 25 -10.79 2.54 -25.47
CA LEU A 25 -11.84 2.80 -26.44
C LEU A 25 -12.58 4.07 -26.02
N LEU A 26 -12.39 5.14 -26.81
CA LEU A 26 -13.20 6.35 -26.79
C LEU A 26 -14.61 6.02 -27.32
N GLY A 27 -15.62 6.25 -26.51
CA GLY A 27 -17.02 6.21 -26.92
C GLY A 27 -17.74 7.45 -26.41
N GLN A 28 -17.95 8.43 -27.30
CA GLN A 28 -18.88 9.53 -27.10
C GLN A 28 -20.31 9.04 -27.30
N VAL A 29 -21.26 9.48 -26.46
CA VAL A 29 -22.60 9.79 -26.95
C VAL A 29 -23.27 10.89 -26.12
N SER A 30 -23.75 11.87 -26.86
CA SER A 30 -24.55 13.02 -26.47
C SER A 30 -25.99 12.61 -26.15
N SER A 31 -26.64 13.26 -25.18
CA SER A 31 -28.10 13.33 -25.15
C SER A 31 -28.57 14.67 -24.59
N SER A 32 -29.25 15.40 -25.46
CA SER A 32 -29.93 16.67 -25.25
C SER A 32 -31.08 16.56 -24.25
N PHE A 33 -31.20 17.53 -23.33
CA PHE A 33 -32.41 17.75 -22.53
C PHE A 33 -33.13 19.00 -23.01
N HIS A 34 -34.42 18.85 -23.33
CA HIS A 34 -35.33 19.92 -23.72
C HIS A 34 -35.76 20.74 -22.49
N ILE A 35 -35.73 22.07 -22.63
CA ILE A 35 -36.23 23.02 -21.65
C ILE A 35 -37.70 23.30 -21.99
N HIS A 36 -38.61 23.02 -21.05
CA HIS A 36 -39.97 23.57 -21.07
C HIS A 36 -40.07 24.69 -20.04
N THR A 37 -40.28 25.90 -20.54
CA THR A 37 -40.70 27.09 -19.79
C THR A 37 -42.19 27.03 -19.48
N THR A 38 -42.59 27.22 -18.23
CA THR A 38 -43.86 27.86 -17.87
C THR A 38 -43.71 28.70 -16.61
N THR A 39 -44.61 29.68 -16.50
CA THR A 39 -44.46 30.98 -15.87
C THR A 39 -45.13 31.03 -14.49
N ARG A 40 -44.52 31.81 -13.58
CA ARG A 40 -45.05 32.53 -12.40
C ARG A 40 -46.09 31.84 -11.50
N LEU A 41 -45.88 31.93 -10.19
CA LEU A 41 -46.62 32.89 -9.34
C LEU A 41 -45.98 33.06 -7.96
N SER A 42 -46.24 34.25 -7.44
CA SER A 42 -45.85 34.89 -6.19
C SER A 42 -46.06 34.09 -4.91
N SER A 43 -45.10 34.17 -3.99
CA SER A 43 -45.43 34.54 -2.60
C SER A 43 -44.20 35.14 -1.90
N LEU A 44 -44.30 36.44 -1.64
CA LEU A 44 -43.45 37.17 -0.71
C LEU A 44 -43.84 36.81 0.73
N ALA A 45 -42.87 36.89 1.63
CA ALA A 45 -42.98 36.80 3.08
C ALA A 45 -43.03 35.39 3.67
N PHE A 46 -41.87 34.91 4.14
CA PHE A 46 -41.68 34.52 5.53
C PHE A 46 -40.18 34.33 5.80
N TYR A 47 -39.73 34.65 7.01
CA TYR A 47 -38.36 34.52 7.55
C TYR A 47 -37.39 35.71 7.39
N SER A 48 -37.80 36.85 7.94
CA SER A 48 -36.89 37.79 8.60
C SER A 48 -37.25 37.88 10.10
N LYS A 49 -36.79 36.92 10.89
CA LYS A 49 -36.58 37.04 12.34
C LYS A 49 -36.05 35.71 12.87
N LEU A 50 -34.77 35.66 13.20
CA LEU A 50 -34.15 34.89 14.28
C LEU A 50 -32.64 35.22 14.26
N GLN A 51 -32.31 36.49 14.53
CA GLN A 51 -30.98 36.89 14.98
C GLN A 51 -31.07 37.20 16.47
N SER A 52 -30.85 36.19 17.31
CA SER A 52 -30.30 36.37 18.66
C SER A 52 -30.03 35.00 19.27
N ASN A 53 -28.76 34.77 19.60
CA ASN A 53 -28.22 33.67 20.40
C ASN A 53 -28.26 32.25 19.80
N SER A 54 -27.21 31.92 19.05
CA SER A 54 -26.50 30.66 19.28
C SER A 54 -25.09 30.74 18.70
N ARG A 55 -24.14 30.24 19.47
CA ARG A 55 -22.71 30.10 19.16
C ARG A 55 -22.51 28.99 18.12
N TYR A 56 -23.17 29.10 16.97
CA TYR A 56 -22.98 28.21 15.83
C TYR A 56 -21.73 28.66 15.07
N GLN A 57 -20.57 28.15 15.49
CA GLN A 57 -19.41 28.13 14.61
C GLN A 57 -19.73 27.22 13.43
N GLN A 58 -19.81 27.83 12.25
CA GLN A 58 -19.91 27.14 10.96
C GLN A 58 -18.77 26.11 10.87
N PRO A 59 -19.03 24.85 10.48
CA PRO A 59 -17.95 23.92 10.20
C PRO A 59 -17.10 24.51 9.07
N ARG A 60 -15.79 24.67 9.31
CA ARG A 60 -14.84 25.09 8.28
C ARG A 60 -15.02 24.16 7.08
N LYS A 61 -15.45 24.71 5.95
CA LYS A 61 -15.35 24.05 4.66
C LYS A 61 -13.87 23.81 4.40
N TYR A 62 -13.40 22.61 4.70
CA TYR A 62 -12.05 22.19 4.34
C TYR A 62 -12.07 22.04 2.82
N THR A 63 -11.55 23.05 2.13
CA THR A 63 -11.16 22.92 0.73
C THR A 63 -9.92 22.04 0.72
N THR A 64 -10.10 20.74 0.52
CA THR A 64 -9.00 19.82 0.26
C THR A 64 -8.28 20.32 -1.00
N THR A 65 -7.15 20.98 -0.79
CA THR A 65 -6.27 21.40 -1.89
C THR A 65 -5.60 20.13 -2.40
N THR A 66 -5.33 20.06 -3.70
CA THR A 66 -4.82 18.91 -4.47
C THR A 66 -3.42 18.41 -4.04
N SER A 67 -2.99 18.66 -2.81
CA SER A 67 -1.71 18.32 -2.20
C SER A 67 -1.80 17.27 -1.08
N ASP A 68 -2.99 16.79 -0.69
CA ASP A 68 -3.14 15.65 0.23
C ASP A 68 -3.01 14.28 -0.48
N LYS A 69 -2.31 14.25 -1.63
CA LYS A 69 -1.84 13.01 -2.24
C LYS A 69 -0.66 12.50 -1.41
N MET A 70 -0.93 11.43 -0.67
CA MET A 70 -0.02 10.66 0.16
C MET A 70 1.45 10.66 -0.26
N ALA A 71 2.29 11.26 0.59
CA ALA A 71 3.72 10.96 0.64
C ALA A 71 3.98 10.16 1.92
N SER A 72 4.28 8.86 1.80
CA SER A 72 4.94 8.15 2.89
C SER A 72 6.34 8.71 3.10
N THR A 73 6.96 8.48 4.24
CA THR A 73 8.27 9.09 4.60
C THR A 73 9.27 8.05 5.10
N ASP A 74 10.54 8.45 5.24
CA ASP A 74 11.57 7.60 5.86
C ASP A 74 11.21 7.24 7.31
N ALA A 75 10.44 8.07 8.03
CA ALA A 75 9.93 7.73 9.35
C ALA A 75 8.90 6.58 9.28
N THR A 76 8.00 6.61 8.29
CA THR A 76 7.08 5.50 8.01
C THR A 76 7.83 4.22 7.65
N LEU A 77 8.89 4.35 6.85
CA LEU A 77 9.78 3.24 6.48
C LEU A 77 10.44 2.62 7.72
N LYS A 78 10.99 3.46 8.60
CA LYS A 78 11.57 3.02 9.87
C LYS A 78 10.53 2.24 10.71
N THR A 79 9.33 2.80 10.91
CA THR A 79 8.27 2.15 11.69
C THR A 79 7.87 0.78 11.12
N PHE A 80 7.84 0.63 9.80
CA PHE A 80 7.59 -0.68 9.19
C PHE A 80 8.67 -1.72 9.54
N PHE A 81 9.95 -1.33 9.55
CA PHE A 81 11.05 -2.26 9.86
C PHE A 81 11.31 -2.47 11.37
N GLU A 82 10.60 -1.77 12.26
CA GLU A 82 10.64 -2.02 13.72
C GLU A 82 10.08 -3.41 14.10
N SER A 83 9.14 -3.95 13.33
CA SER A 83 8.58 -5.30 13.54
C SER A 83 9.65 -6.38 13.58
N SER A 84 9.53 -7.35 14.48
CA SER A 84 10.43 -8.51 14.56
C SER A 84 10.20 -9.50 13.44
N ASN A 85 8.95 -9.61 12.97
CA ASN A 85 8.51 -10.57 11.97
C ASN A 85 8.02 -9.85 10.71
N PHE A 86 8.06 -10.56 9.59
CA PHE A 86 7.58 -10.07 8.30
C PHE A 86 6.77 -11.15 7.58
N ALA A 87 5.87 -10.74 6.70
CA ALA A 87 5.27 -11.66 5.75
C ALA A 87 5.10 -11.03 4.38
N VAL A 88 5.21 -11.86 3.34
CA VAL A 88 5.11 -11.43 1.94
C VAL A 88 3.84 -12.02 1.33
N VAL A 89 2.82 -11.18 1.16
CA VAL A 89 1.57 -11.54 0.50
C VAL A 89 1.77 -11.49 -1.01
N GLY A 90 1.57 -12.63 -1.67
CA GLY A 90 1.88 -12.79 -3.10
C GLY A 90 3.30 -13.29 -3.35
N ALA A 91 3.94 -13.92 -2.36
CA ALA A 91 5.20 -14.61 -2.55
C ALA A 91 5.05 -15.69 -3.66
N SER A 92 6.09 -15.89 -4.47
CA SER A 92 6.00 -16.78 -5.64
C SER A 92 7.15 -17.77 -5.73
N THR A 93 6.86 -18.95 -6.27
CA THR A 93 7.86 -19.96 -6.66
C THR A 93 8.62 -19.58 -7.93
N ASN A 94 8.10 -18.64 -8.73
CA ASN A 94 8.75 -18.20 -9.96
C ASN A 94 9.78 -17.08 -9.66
N PRO A 95 11.08 -17.30 -9.89
CA PRO A 95 12.14 -16.32 -9.60
C PRO A 95 12.04 -14.98 -10.34
N ASP A 96 11.37 -14.96 -11.50
CA ASP A 96 11.20 -13.75 -12.29
C ASP A 96 10.17 -12.80 -11.68
N LYS A 97 9.23 -13.35 -10.89
CA LYS A 97 8.14 -12.58 -10.27
C LYS A 97 8.62 -11.77 -9.08
N PHE A 98 8.01 -10.61 -8.93
CA PHE A 98 8.34 -9.65 -7.88
C PHE A 98 8.20 -10.23 -6.47
N GLY A 99 7.15 -11.00 -6.23
CA GLY A 99 6.91 -11.67 -4.95
C GLY A 99 8.04 -12.63 -4.54
N HIS A 100 8.70 -13.28 -5.51
CA HIS A 100 9.88 -14.11 -5.23
C HIS A 100 11.08 -13.25 -4.86
N LYS A 101 11.36 -12.20 -5.65
CA LYS A 101 12.50 -11.30 -5.44
C LYS A 101 12.44 -10.60 -4.08
N ILE A 102 11.26 -10.13 -3.67
CA ILE A 102 11.04 -9.54 -2.34
C ILE A 102 11.22 -10.58 -1.25
N PHE A 103 10.59 -11.75 -1.39
CA PHE A 103 10.73 -12.81 -0.39
C PHE A 103 12.20 -13.22 -0.19
N LYS A 104 12.93 -13.44 -1.29
CA LYS A 104 14.38 -13.68 -1.27
C LYS A 104 15.15 -12.53 -0.62
N TRP A 105 14.78 -11.28 -0.88
CA TRP A 105 15.41 -10.13 -0.22
C TRP A 105 15.30 -10.25 1.30
N TYR A 106 14.11 -10.48 1.86
CA TYR A 106 13.96 -10.66 3.32
C TYR A 106 14.81 -11.82 3.86
N VAL A 107 14.78 -12.99 3.19
CA VAL A 107 15.56 -14.17 3.59
C VAL A 107 17.06 -13.89 3.60
N THR A 108 17.58 -13.27 2.54
CA THR A 108 19.02 -12.96 2.40
C THR A 108 19.51 -11.90 3.39
N HIS A 109 18.61 -11.12 3.97
CA HIS A 109 18.93 -10.15 5.04
C HIS A 109 18.74 -10.74 6.45
N GLY A 110 18.47 -12.05 6.57
CA GLY A 110 18.33 -12.73 7.85
C GLY A 110 17.08 -12.32 8.64
N LEU A 111 16.05 -11.79 7.97
CA LEU A 111 14.81 -11.37 8.60
C LEU A 111 13.85 -12.56 8.73
N ASP A 112 13.14 -12.63 9.86
CA ASP A 112 12.09 -13.64 10.04
C ASP A 112 10.91 -13.30 9.13
N VAL A 113 10.74 -14.09 8.05
CA VAL A 113 9.77 -13.81 6.99
C VAL A 113 8.97 -15.04 6.62
N LYS A 114 7.65 -14.89 6.60
CA LYS A 114 6.72 -15.93 6.12
C LYS A 114 6.22 -15.64 4.70
N PRO A 115 6.32 -16.60 3.75
CA PRO A 115 5.71 -16.44 2.45
C PRO A 115 4.22 -16.81 2.50
N ILE A 116 3.34 -15.90 2.09
CA ILE A 116 1.90 -16.15 2.00
C ILE A 116 1.54 -16.46 0.54
N ASN A 117 1.12 -17.71 0.30
CA ASN A 117 0.72 -18.22 -1.01
C ASN A 117 -0.24 -19.41 -0.84
N PRO A 118 -1.51 -19.31 -1.29
CA PRO A 118 -2.49 -20.38 -1.12
C PRO A 118 -2.31 -21.58 -2.05
N ILE A 119 -1.43 -21.50 -3.06
CA ILE A 119 -1.26 -22.53 -4.11
C ILE A 119 0.02 -23.33 -3.89
N ALA A 120 1.16 -22.65 -3.75
CA ALA A 120 2.44 -23.31 -3.53
C ALA A 120 2.56 -23.74 -2.08
N LYS A 121 3.16 -24.92 -1.80
CA LYS A 121 3.42 -25.42 -0.44
C LYS A 121 4.70 -24.86 0.19
N ALA A 122 5.66 -24.47 -0.66
CA ALA A 122 6.93 -23.91 -0.25
C ALA A 122 7.49 -23.02 -1.35
N ILE A 123 8.38 -22.10 -0.97
CA ILE A 123 9.18 -21.30 -1.88
C ILE A 123 10.65 -21.60 -1.60
N LYS A 124 11.39 -21.97 -2.64
CA LYS A 124 12.81 -22.26 -2.55
C LYS A 124 13.63 -20.97 -2.70
N VAL A 125 14.50 -20.67 -1.75
CA VAL A 125 15.48 -19.58 -1.81
C VAL A 125 16.84 -20.16 -1.44
N ASP A 126 17.83 -19.99 -2.33
CA ASP A 126 19.20 -20.46 -2.11
C ASP A 126 19.26 -21.93 -1.64
N GLU A 127 18.51 -22.78 -2.36
CA GLU A 127 18.34 -24.23 -2.15
C GLU A 127 17.50 -24.65 -0.94
N VAL A 128 17.19 -23.73 -0.02
CA VAL A 128 16.36 -23.96 1.17
C VAL A 128 14.87 -23.77 0.85
N ASP A 129 14.04 -24.72 1.26
CA ASP A 129 12.58 -24.62 1.12
C ASP A 129 11.97 -23.91 2.32
N HIS A 130 11.22 -22.84 2.06
CA HIS A 130 10.46 -22.09 3.05
C HIS A 130 8.97 -22.43 2.94
N PRO A 131 8.37 -23.10 3.94
CA PRO A 131 6.96 -23.45 3.91
C PRO A 131 6.07 -22.21 3.82
N THR A 132 5.09 -22.24 2.92
CA THR A 132 4.09 -21.19 2.79
C THR A 132 2.95 -21.39 3.79
N THR A 133 2.22 -20.31 4.06
CA THR A 133 0.87 -20.38 4.61
C THR A 133 -0.12 -19.87 3.58
N ALA A 134 -1.36 -20.35 3.63
CA ALA A 134 -2.38 -19.94 2.68
C ALA A 134 -2.97 -18.57 3.05
N THR A 135 -3.06 -18.30 4.35
CA THR A 135 -3.71 -17.12 4.94
C THR A 135 -2.82 -16.45 5.98
N LEU A 136 -3.17 -15.23 6.38
CA LEU A 136 -2.45 -14.51 7.44
C LEU A 136 -2.79 -15.04 8.84
N SER A 137 -3.95 -15.68 9.00
CA SER A 137 -4.42 -16.26 10.26
C SER A 137 -3.54 -17.42 10.76
N GLU A 138 -2.69 -17.97 9.89
CA GLU A 138 -1.70 -19.00 10.22
C GLU A 138 -0.36 -18.42 10.73
N LEU A 139 -0.24 -17.09 10.84
CA LEU A 139 0.95 -16.45 11.41
C LEU A 139 0.97 -16.61 12.94
N GLU A 140 2.12 -16.97 13.49
CA GLU A 140 2.28 -17.17 14.94
C GLU A 140 2.24 -15.85 15.73
N ASN A 141 2.80 -14.77 15.17
CA ASN A 141 3.00 -13.49 15.86
C ASN A 141 2.49 -12.29 15.04
N PRO A 142 1.20 -12.22 14.68
CA PRO A 142 0.69 -11.20 13.76
C PRO A 142 0.86 -9.77 14.28
N THR A 143 0.71 -9.53 15.59
CA THR A 143 0.85 -8.19 16.18
C THR A 143 2.26 -7.62 16.15
N SER A 144 3.28 -8.47 15.94
CA SER A 144 4.67 -8.07 15.73
C SER A 144 5.15 -8.30 14.29
N THR A 145 4.22 -8.58 13.36
CA THR A 145 4.50 -8.83 11.94
C THR A 145 4.18 -7.62 11.07
N SER A 146 5.10 -7.21 10.18
CA SER A 146 4.83 -6.22 9.14
C SER A 146 4.62 -6.89 7.77
N LEU A 147 3.67 -6.39 6.97
CA LEU A 147 3.28 -7.04 5.70
C LEU A 147 3.81 -6.33 4.47
N SER A 148 4.54 -7.07 3.63
CA SER A 148 4.82 -6.68 2.24
C SER A 148 3.72 -7.22 1.31
N ILE A 149 3.02 -6.32 0.62
CA ILE A 149 1.90 -6.65 -0.27
C ILE A 149 2.34 -6.57 -1.73
N VAL A 150 2.25 -7.71 -2.44
CA VAL A 150 2.71 -7.89 -3.83
C VAL A 150 1.60 -8.43 -4.75
N THR A 151 0.34 -8.40 -4.30
CA THR A 151 -0.85 -8.87 -5.03
C THR A 151 -1.63 -7.72 -5.66
N GLY A 152 -2.53 -7.99 -6.61
CA GLY A 152 -3.38 -6.95 -7.20
C GLY A 152 -4.44 -6.41 -6.22
N PRO A 153 -5.02 -5.22 -6.47
CA PRO A 153 -5.83 -4.48 -5.49
C PRO A 153 -6.96 -5.28 -4.82
N ALA A 154 -7.72 -6.07 -5.59
CA ALA A 154 -8.81 -6.88 -5.05
C ALA A 154 -8.33 -7.93 -4.02
N VAL A 155 -7.13 -8.49 -4.20
CA VAL A 155 -6.53 -9.44 -3.26
C VAL A 155 -5.87 -8.68 -2.10
N SER A 156 -5.22 -7.55 -2.38
CA SER A 156 -4.68 -6.66 -1.34
C SER A 156 -5.74 -6.25 -0.33
N LEU A 157 -6.91 -5.81 -0.78
CA LEU A 157 -7.99 -5.40 0.12
C LEU A 157 -8.48 -6.54 1.04
N LYS A 158 -8.56 -7.77 0.52
CA LYS A 158 -8.90 -8.95 1.35
C LYS A 158 -7.84 -9.21 2.41
N ALA A 159 -6.56 -9.17 2.02
CA ALA A 159 -5.45 -9.34 2.94
C ALA A 159 -5.42 -8.24 4.01
N LEU A 160 -5.76 -6.98 3.67
CA LEU A 160 -5.84 -5.90 4.65
C LEU A 160 -6.94 -6.10 5.69
N ARG A 161 -8.10 -6.64 5.29
CA ARG A 161 -9.19 -6.93 6.23
C ARG A 161 -8.76 -7.98 7.26
N GLU A 162 -8.17 -9.07 6.78
CA GLU A 162 -7.62 -10.12 7.64
C GLU A 162 -6.49 -9.58 8.53
N ALA A 163 -5.56 -8.81 7.95
CA ALA A 163 -4.46 -8.21 8.70
C ALA A 163 -4.93 -7.29 9.84
N LYS A 164 -5.98 -6.49 9.58
CA LYS A 164 -6.61 -5.65 10.60
C LYS A 164 -7.18 -6.50 11.74
N GLU A 165 -7.91 -7.56 11.43
CA GLU A 165 -8.51 -8.46 12.43
C GLU A 165 -7.43 -9.11 13.33
N LEU A 166 -6.27 -9.41 12.76
CA LEU A 166 -5.13 -10.01 13.47
C LEU A 166 -4.25 -9.00 14.21
N GLY A 167 -4.52 -7.70 14.10
CA GLY A 167 -3.76 -6.64 14.77
C GLY A 167 -2.38 -6.38 14.15
N ILE A 168 -2.19 -6.67 12.87
CA ILE A 168 -0.96 -6.36 12.13
C ILE A 168 -0.76 -4.84 12.07
N PRO A 169 0.40 -4.31 12.51
CA PRO A 169 0.59 -2.87 12.67
C PRO A 169 0.88 -2.12 11.37
N SER A 170 1.57 -2.75 10.41
CA SER A 170 2.16 -2.02 9.28
C SER A 170 2.08 -2.77 7.96
N VAL A 171 1.91 -2.02 6.87
CA VAL A 171 1.80 -2.55 5.51
C VAL A 171 2.67 -1.76 4.53
N PHE A 172 3.30 -2.47 3.61
CA PHE A 172 4.13 -1.92 2.54
C PHE A 172 3.68 -2.45 1.18
N PHE A 173 3.04 -1.59 0.40
CA PHE A 173 2.59 -1.88 -0.94
C PHE A 173 3.69 -1.65 -1.96
N GLN A 174 3.92 -2.64 -2.81
CA GLN A 174 4.73 -2.44 -4.02
C GLN A 174 3.95 -1.69 -5.10
N PRO A 175 4.62 -1.04 -6.06
CA PRO A 175 3.94 -0.35 -7.15
C PRO A 175 2.98 -1.28 -7.91
N GLY A 176 1.75 -0.81 -8.13
CA GLY A 176 0.70 -1.54 -8.85
C GLY A 176 -0.16 -2.49 -8.00
N THR A 177 0.01 -2.53 -6.68
CA THR A 177 -0.74 -3.44 -5.78
C THR A 177 -1.93 -2.80 -5.07
N TYR A 178 -2.19 -1.52 -5.35
CA TYR A 178 -3.22 -0.72 -4.69
C TYR A 178 -3.95 0.19 -5.70
N ASP A 179 -5.16 0.55 -5.31
CA ASP A 179 -5.98 1.63 -5.87
C ASP A 179 -6.46 2.55 -4.74
N ASP A 180 -7.34 3.50 -5.03
CA ASP A 180 -7.81 4.48 -4.05
C ASP A 180 -8.56 3.82 -2.87
N GLU A 181 -9.30 2.74 -3.12
CA GLU A 181 -10.03 2.01 -2.07
C GLU A 181 -9.05 1.31 -1.12
N VAL A 182 -8.06 0.60 -1.68
CA VAL A 182 -7.02 -0.07 -0.90
C VAL A 182 -6.26 0.93 -0.03
N LEU A 183 -5.87 2.08 -0.59
CA LEU A 183 -5.15 3.10 0.16
C LEU A 183 -5.99 3.76 1.24
N ALA A 184 -7.26 4.06 0.95
CA ALA A 184 -8.17 4.62 1.96
C ALA A 184 -8.33 3.65 3.14
N TYR A 185 -8.60 2.38 2.84
CA TYR A 185 -8.71 1.35 3.88
C TYR A 185 -7.42 1.21 4.69
N ALA A 186 -6.26 1.17 4.03
CA ALA A 186 -4.99 1.02 4.75
C ALA A 186 -4.73 2.18 5.73
N LYS A 187 -5.00 3.43 5.32
CA LYS A 187 -4.77 4.61 6.17
C LYS A 187 -5.60 4.60 7.45
N ASP A 188 -6.85 4.17 7.36
CA ASP A 188 -7.77 4.20 8.49
C ASP A 188 -7.47 3.10 9.53
N ASN A 189 -6.67 2.09 9.16
CA ASN A 189 -6.58 0.84 9.92
C ASN A 189 -5.15 0.42 10.34
N PHE A 190 -4.10 1.01 9.78
CA PHE A 190 -2.72 0.61 10.04
C PHE A 190 -1.88 1.77 10.56
N LYS A 191 -0.94 1.45 11.47
CA LYS A 191 -0.01 2.42 12.07
C LYS A 191 0.96 3.00 11.04
N ALA A 192 1.46 2.15 10.13
CA ALA A 192 2.35 2.57 9.05
C ALA A 192 1.90 2.00 7.71
N VAL A 193 1.81 2.89 6.72
CA VAL A 193 1.42 2.56 5.34
C VAL A 193 2.46 3.13 4.39
N LEU A 194 3.21 2.26 3.72
CA LEU A 194 4.15 2.62 2.65
C LEU A 194 3.50 2.35 1.30
N ALA A 195 3.18 3.41 0.57
CA ALA A 195 2.62 3.36 -0.78
C ALA A 195 2.79 4.72 -1.47
N GLY A 196 2.43 4.80 -2.75
CA GLY A 196 2.37 6.07 -3.47
C GLY A 196 3.74 6.67 -3.76
N GLU A 197 3.76 8.00 -3.85
CA GLU A 197 4.95 8.79 -4.15
C GLU A 197 5.95 8.79 -3.00
N GLY A 198 7.24 8.96 -3.34
CA GLY A 198 8.37 8.86 -2.42
C GLY A 198 9.29 7.70 -2.78
N GLY A 199 10.03 7.18 -1.81
CA GLY A 199 11.05 6.16 -2.04
C GLY A 199 12.18 6.66 -2.94
N THR A 200 13.08 5.75 -3.30
CA THR A 200 14.18 6.01 -4.25
C THR A 200 13.93 5.42 -5.63
N GLY A 201 12.85 4.65 -5.78
CA GLY A 201 12.47 4.00 -7.03
C GLY A 201 11.68 4.93 -7.98
N PRO A 202 11.71 4.65 -9.29
CA PRO A 202 11.01 5.46 -10.30
C PRO A 202 9.47 5.34 -10.22
N GLN A 203 8.95 4.37 -9.46
CA GLN A 203 7.51 4.11 -9.32
C GLN A 203 7.04 4.27 -7.85
N GLY A 204 7.84 4.94 -7.02
CA GLY A 204 7.57 5.11 -5.60
C GLY A 204 8.37 4.15 -4.71
N TRP A 205 7.81 3.88 -3.53
CA TRP A 205 8.38 3.00 -2.52
C TRP A 205 8.52 1.54 -3.00
N CYS A 206 9.68 0.93 -2.78
CA CYS A 206 9.94 -0.46 -3.14
C CYS A 206 10.87 -1.12 -2.11
N VAL A 207 10.57 -2.36 -1.68
CA VAL A 207 11.45 -3.07 -0.72
C VAL A 207 12.86 -3.24 -1.29
N LEU A 208 12.97 -3.57 -2.58
CA LEU A 208 14.27 -3.80 -3.23
C LEU A 208 15.11 -2.51 -3.42
N ALA A 209 14.48 -1.33 -3.34
CA ALA A 209 15.16 -0.04 -3.48
C ALA A 209 15.40 0.63 -2.13
N ASP A 210 14.43 0.54 -1.22
CA ASP A 210 14.38 1.31 0.02
C ASP A 210 14.61 0.45 1.27
N GLY A 211 14.55 -0.89 1.17
CA GLY A 211 14.60 -1.80 2.31
C GLY A 211 15.86 -1.65 3.15
N GLU A 212 17.03 -1.55 2.52
CA GLU A 212 18.33 -1.35 3.21
C GLU A 212 18.34 -0.07 4.04
N ARG A 213 17.82 1.02 3.48
CA ARG A 213 17.67 2.30 4.18
C ARG A 213 16.72 2.16 5.38
N GLY A 214 15.65 1.39 5.21
CA GLY A 214 14.69 1.10 6.27
C GLY A 214 15.29 0.27 7.41
N LEU A 215 16.04 -0.79 7.09
CA LEU A 215 16.74 -1.61 8.07
C LEU A 215 17.77 -0.81 8.86
N LYS A 216 18.58 0.01 8.18
CA LYS A 216 19.54 0.91 8.83
C LYS A 216 18.84 1.89 9.77
N ALA A 217 17.73 2.49 9.34
CA ALA A 217 16.96 3.41 10.17
C ALA A 217 16.34 2.72 11.40
N ALA A 218 16.02 1.43 11.30
CA ALA A 218 15.54 0.60 12.40
C ALA A 218 16.65 -0.03 13.26
N GLY A 219 17.93 0.19 12.93
CA GLY A 219 19.07 -0.38 13.66
C GLY A 219 19.26 -1.89 13.44
N LYS A 220 18.84 -2.42 12.28
CA LYS A 220 18.90 -3.84 11.91
C LYS A 220 19.98 -4.19 10.87
N LEU A 221 20.75 -3.20 10.43
CA LEU A 221 21.85 -3.32 9.46
C LEU A 221 23.02 -2.41 9.89
#